data_AF-A0A976J4F2-F1
#
_entry.id   AF-A0A976J4F2-F1
#
_cell.length_a   1.000
_cell.length_b   1.000
_cell.length_c   1.000
_cell.angle_alpha   90.00
_cell.angle_beta   90.00
_cell.angle_gamma   90.00
#
_symmetry.space_group_name_H-M   'P 1'
#
loop_
_entity.id
_entity.type
_entity.pdbx_description
1 polymer ?
#
loop_
_entity_poly.entity_id
_entity_poly.type
_entity_poly.pdbx_seq_one_letter_code
_entity_poly.pdbx_strand_id
1 'polypeptide(L)'
;MVKLPSGKAERAAPTDVNDAFAGKAADLFTAASSETPATSAPQPHHGTGHRARLRQRLAEGGPDALLDHELIEYLLALAIPRRDTKPLAKALLAHFGGIGGVFTADWDALARFPGMGDTSVSALKIAQAAALRLLRAPVATQPILSSWQALLDYLRADMAHLKVERVRVLHLNARNMLIRDDHMADGSVDQAAIYAREVIRRAIDLGTSSVILVHNHPSGSPQPSRQDIDITRHIIEAGKPLGIGVHDHIIIGVEGFSSMRALGLF
;
A
#
# COMPACT_ATOMS: atom_id res chain seq x y z
N MET A 1 40.43 -11.85 -32.01
CA MET A 1 40.92 -11.93 -33.41
C MET A 1 41.06 -13.42 -33.75
N VAL A 2 40.68 -13.84 -34.97
CA VAL A 2 40.52 -15.24 -35.53
C VAL A 2 39.01 -15.56 -35.72
N LYS A 3 38.34 -15.15 -36.80
CA LYS A 3 38.34 -15.53 -38.25
C LYS A 3 37.40 -16.71 -38.56
N LEU A 4 36.28 -16.38 -39.23
CA LEU A 4 35.29 -17.26 -39.87
C LEU A 4 35.94 -18.13 -40.99
N PRO A 5 35.20 -19.15 -41.48
CA PRO A 5 34.83 -19.08 -42.88
C PRO A 5 33.35 -19.41 -43.17
N SER A 6 32.91 -18.78 -44.26
CA SER A 6 31.62 -18.81 -44.95
C SER A 6 31.45 -20.02 -45.88
N GLY A 7 30.21 -20.50 -46.03
CA GLY A 7 29.80 -21.39 -47.12
C GLY A 7 28.31 -21.19 -47.49
N LYS A 8 28.08 -20.59 -48.67
CA LYS A 8 26.84 -20.55 -49.48
C LYS A 8 26.56 -21.97 -50.04
N ALA A 9 25.43 -22.39 -50.61
CA ALA A 9 24.03 -22.01 -50.78
C ALA A 9 23.41 -23.15 -51.63
N GLU A 10 22.14 -23.54 -51.47
CA GLU A 10 21.31 -23.90 -52.63
C GLU A 10 19.81 -23.94 -52.31
N ARG A 11 19.01 -23.48 -53.27
CA ARG A 11 17.54 -23.40 -53.29
C ARG A 11 16.98 -24.63 -53.99
N ALA A 12 15.81 -25.10 -53.55
CA ALA A 12 14.82 -25.71 -54.45
C ALA A 12 13.39 -25.51 -53.88
N ALA A 13 12.49 -25.10 -54.76
CA ALA A 13 11.03 -25.08 -54.63
C ALA A 13 10.47 -25.41 -56.03
N PRO A 14 9.16 -25.60 -56.22
CA PRO A 14 8.17 -26.37 -55.45
C PRO A 14 7.55 -27.47 -56.36
N THR A 15 6.67 -28.33 -55.83
CA THR A 15 5.77 -29.14 -56.68
C THR A 15 4.32 -28.94 -56.28
N ASP A 16 3.63 -28.20 -57.13
CA ASP A 16 2.18 -28.23 -57.31
C ASP A 16 1.77 -29.58 -57.90
N VAL A 17 0.68 -30.16 -57.40
CA VAL A 17 -0.12 -31.13 -58.16
C VAL A 17 -1.58 -30.90 -57.83
N ASN A 18 -2.22 -30.12 -58.68
CA ASN A 18 -3.66 -30.06 -58.85
C ASN A 18 -3.93 -30.75 -60.19
N ASP A 19 -4.68 -31.85 -60.21
CA ASP A 19 -5.72 -32.03 -61.22
C ASP A 19 -6.57 -33.30 -61.03
N ALA A 20 -7.80 -33.16 -61.51
CA ALA A 20 -8.74 -34.20 -61.94
C ALA A 20 -9.79 -34.67 -60.91
N PHE A 21 -10.99 -34.08 -60.95
CA PHE A 21 -12.07 -34.53 -61.85
C PHE A 21 -13.36 -33.74 -61.58
N ALA A 22 -13.88 -33.10 -62.63
CA ALA A 22 -15.21 -32.48 -62.68
C ALA A 22 -16.21 -33.44 -63.35
N GLY A 23 -17.48 -33.45 -62.90
CA GLY A 23 -18.57 -34.03 -63.72
C GLY A 23 -19.92 -34.35 -63.04
N LYS A 24 -20.81 -33.34 -63.02
CA LYS A 24 -22.28 -33.37 -63.32
C LYS A 24 -23.28 -34.31 -62.61
N ALA A 25 -24.32 -33.68 -62.01
CA ALA A 25 -25.79 -33.82 -62.24
C ALA A 25 -26.53 -33.56 -60.91
N ALA A 26 -27.20 -32.42 -60.72
CA ALA A 26 -28.58 -32.10 -61.12
C ALA A 26 -29.67 -32.85 -60.32
N ASP A 27 -30.51 -32.03 -59.67
CA ASP A 27 -31.84 -32.29 -59.11
C ASP A 27 -31.98 -33.18 -57.88
N LEU A 28 -32.25 -32.53 -56.73
CA LEU A 28 -33.28 -32.93 -55.75
C LEU A 28 -33.66 -31.71 -54.90
N PHE A 29 -34.80 -31.13 -55.23
CA PHE A 29 -35.51 -30.12 -54.46
C PHE A 29 -36.10 -30.78 -53.21
N THR A 30 -35.64 -30.43 -52.01
CA THR A 30 -36.46 -30.51 -50.79
C THR A 30 -36.11 -29.34 -49.88
N ALA A 31 -37.10 -28.49 -49.64
CA ALA A 31 -37.02 -27.36 -48.74
C ALA A 31 -36.72 -27.81 -47.29
N ALA A 32 -35.61 -27.34 -46.74
CA ALA A 32 -35.34 -27.35 -45.31
C ALA A 32 -35.20 -25.90 -44.87
N SER A 33 -36.14 -25.44 -44.05
CA SER A 33 -36.21 -24.10 -43.49
C SER A 33 -34.91 -23.76 -42.76
N SER A 34 -34.18 -22.77 -43.28
CA SER A 34 -33.02 -22.19 -42.61
C SER A 34 -33.49 -21.28 -41.49
N GLU A 35 -33.60 -21.82 -40.28
CA GLU A 35 -33.62 -20.98 -39.07
C GLU A 35 -32.24 -20.32 -38.95
N THR A 36 -32.18 -19.03 -39.30
CA THR A 36 -31.08 -18.14 -38.93
C THR A 36 -30.85 -18.24 -37.43
N PRO A 37 -29.62 -18.52 -36.95
CA PRO A 37 -29.34 -18.44 -35.53
C PRO A 37 -29.53 -16.98 -35.12
N ALA A 38 -30.49 -16.76 -34.22
CA ALA A 38 -30.76 -15.46 -33.65
C ALA A 38 -29.44 -14.87 -33.13
N THR A 39 -29.02 -13.77 -33.75
CA THR A 39 -27.89 -12.96 -33.30
C THR A 39 -28.16 -12.63 -31.84
N SER A 40 -27.39 -13.23 -30.93
CA SER A 40 -27.49 -12.94 -29.51
C SER A 40 -27.27 -11.44 -29.33
N ALA A 41 -28.29 -10.77 -28.79
CA ALA A 41 -28.19 -9.36 -28.44
C ALA A 41 -26.92 -9.13 -27.61
N PRO A 42 -26.15 -8.05 -27.85
CA PRO A 42 -24.98 -7.76 -27.04
C PRO A 42 -25.42 -7.67 -25.58
N GLN A 43 -24.80 -8.49 -24.73
CA GLN A 43 -25.08 -8.43 -23.29
C GLN A 43 -24.85 -6.98 -22.81
N PRO A 44 -25.76 -6.44 -21.98
CA PRO A 44 -25.63 -5.06 -21.53
C PRO A 44 -24.31 -4.90 -20.78
N HIS A 45 -23.47 -3.95 -21.22
CA HIS A 45 -22.26 -3.56 -20.51
C HIS A 45 -22.63 -3.16 -19.07
N HIS A 46 -22.36 -4.05 -18.10
CA HIS A 46 -22.65 -3.86 -16.68
C HIS A 46 -21.99 -2.62 -16.03
N GLY A 47 -21.13 -1.89 -16.76
CA GLY A 47 -20.44 -0.68 -16.31
C GLY A 47 -21.17 0.65 -16.59
N THR A 48 -22.22 0.66 -17.42
CA THR A 48 -22.85 1.92 -17.85
C THR A 48 -23.72 2.49 -16.72
N GLY A 49 -23.19 3.48 -15.99
CA GLY A 49 -23.87 4.15 -14.88
C GLY A 49 -23.42 3.73 -13.48
N HIS A 50 -22.58 2.70 -13.33
CA HIS A 50 -22.10 2.28 -12.01
C HIS A 50 -21.31 3.38 -11.28
N ARG A 51 -20.36 4.00 -11.98
CA ARG A 51 -19.64 5.18 -11.48
C ARG A 51 -20.57 6.32 -11.09
N ALA A 52 -21.63 6.55 -11.87
CA ALA A 52 -22.60 7.60 -11.59
C ALA A 52 -23.37 7.30 -10.29
N ARG A 53 -23.77 6.04 -10.08
CA ARG A 53 -24.41 5.59 -8.82
C ARG A 53 -23.48 5.71 -7.62
N LEU A 54 -22.21 5.32 -7.73
CA LEU A 54 -21.23 5.49 -6.64
C LEU A 54 -21.02 6.97 -6.31
N ARG A 55 -20.91 7.84 -7.32
CA ARG A 55 -20.80 9.28 -7.13
C ARG A 55 -22.06 9.88 -6.48
N GLN A 56 -23.25 9.43 -6.89
CA GLN A 56 -24.50 9.89 -6.30
C GLN A 56 -24.61 9.48 -4.83
N ARG A 57 -24.31 8.21 -4.50
CA ARG A 57 -24.29 7.73 -3.11
C ARG A 57 -23.31 8.51 -2.24
N LEU A 58 -22.12 8.80 -2.75
CA LEU A 58 -21.15 9.64 -2.05
C LEU A 58 -21.66 11.07 -1.84
N ALA A 59 -22.35 11.64 -2.83
CA ALA A 59 -22.91 13.00 -2.73
C ALA A 59 -24.08 13.09 -1.74
N GLU A 60 -24.94 12.07 -1.69
CA GLU A 60 -26.15 12.06 -0.86
C GLU A 60 -25.88 11.57 0.57
N GLY A 61 -25.06 10.52 0.71
CA GLY A 61 -24.81 9.86 2.00
C GLY A 61 -23.41 10.09 2.57
N GLY A 62 -22.55 10.85 1.88
CA GLY A 62 -21.22 11.19 2.37
C GLY A 62 -20.25 9.99 2.43
N PRO A 63 -19.17 10.08 3.24
CA PRO A 63 -18.10 9.07 3.26
C PRO A 63 -18.58 7.69 3.72
N ASP A 64 -19.55 7.62 4.63
CA ASP A 64 -20.07 6.35 5.18
C ASP A 64 -21.03 5.63 4.22
N ALA A 65 -21.39 6.28 3.10
CA ALA A 65 -22.29 5.69 2.11
C ALA A 65 -21.65 4.60 1.27
N LEU A 66 -20.31 4.50 1.27
CA LEU A 66 -19.55 3.57 0.44
C LEU A 66 -18.87 2.51 1.30
N LEU A 67 -18.89 1.26 0.84
CA LEU A 67 -18.11 0.18 1.43
C LEU A 67 -16.62 0.33 1.06
N ASP A 68 -15.71 -0.27 1.85
CA ASP A 68 -14.26 -0.23 1.58
C ASP A 68 -13.90 -0.59 0.14
N HIS A 69 -14.50 -1.66 -0.39
CA HIS A 69 -14.23 -2.07 -1.77
C HIS A 69 -14.73 -1.07 -2.80
N GLU A 70 -15.78 -0.32 -2.49
CA GLU A 70 -16.33 0.72 -3.37
C GLU A 70 -15.44 1.98 -3.34
N LEU A 71 -14.81 2.29 -2.21
CA LEU A 71 -13.80 3.36 -2.12
C LEU A 71 -12.58 3.04 -3.00
N ILE A 72 -12.02 1.83 -2.86
CA ILE A 72 -10.89 1.38 -3.68
C ILE A 72 -11.30 1.28 -5.15
N GLU A 73 -12.48 0.71 -5.44
CA GLU A 73 -13.00 0.61 -6.79
C GLU A 73 -13.11 1.99 -7.46
N TYR A 74 -13.63 2.99 -6.74
CA TYR A 74 -13.81 4.33 -7.27
C TYR A 74 -12.47 5.01 -7.58
N LEU A 75 -11.49 4.92 -6.67
CA LEU A 75 -10.13 5.41 -6.89
C LEU A 75 -9.49 4.76 -8.12
N LEU A 76 -9.59 3.43 -8.23
CA LEU A 76 -9.05 2.69 -9.37
C LEU A 76 -9.75 3.02 -10.67
N ALA A 77 -11.07 3.20 -10.65
CA ALA A 77 -11.81 3.57 -11.85
C ALA A 77 -11.31 4.92 -12.37
N LEU A 78 -10.99 5.88 -11.49
CA LEU A 78 -10.48 7.20 -11.88
C LEU A 78 -9.13 7.09 -12.61
N ALA A 79 -8.30 6.11 -12.21
CA ALA A 79 -7.01 5.83 -12.82
C ALA A 79 -7.07 4.92 -14.06
N ILE A 80 -8.03 3.99 -14.14
CA ILE A 80 -8.15 2.98 -15.20
C ILE A 80 -9.47 3.20 -15.97
N PRO A 81 -9.47 4.02 -17.04
CA PRO A 81 -10.69 4.29 -17.78
C PRO A 81 -11.20 3.03 -18.52
N ARG A 82 -12.52 2.90 -18.60
CA ARG A 82 -13.23 1.87 -19.41
C ARG A 82 -12.94 0.41 -19.02
N ARG A 83 -12.52 0.16 -17.77
CA ARG A 83 -12.36 -1.19 -17.19
C ARG A 83 -13.27 -1.36 -15.99
N ASP A 84 -13.79 -2.56 -15.78
CA ASP A 84 -14.42 -2.93 -14.51
C ASP A 84 -13.33 -3.12 -13.44
N THR A 85 -13.30 -2.22 -12.46
CA THR A 85 -12.30 -2.21 -11.38
C THR A 85 -12.80 -2.88 -10.10
N LYS A 86 -14.07 -3.31 -10.05
CA LYS A 86 -14.64 -3.98 -8.87
C LYS A 86 -13.92 -5.28 -8.52
N PRO A 87 -13.61 -6.20 -9.47
CA PRO A 87 -12.86 -7.41 -9.16
C PRO A 87 -11.45 -7.10 -8.64
N LEU A 88 -10.79 -6.09 -9.22
CA LEU A 88 -9.46 -5.68 -8.80
C LEU A 88 -9.46 -5.10 -7.37
N ALA A 89 -10.43 -4.25 -7.05
CA ALA A 89 -10.58 -3.68 -5.71
C ALA A 89 -10.78 -4.76 -4.63
N LYS A 90 -11.65 -5.73 -4.90
CA LYS A 90 -11.86 -6.87 -3.99
C LYS A 90 -10.61 -7.74 -3.85
N ALA A 91 -9.91 -8.00 -4.95
CA ALA A 91 -8.69 -8.79 -4.94
C ALA A 91 -7.56 -8.11 -4.13
N LEU A 92 -7.41 -6.78 -4.25
CA LEU A 92 -6.46 -6.01 -3.45
C LEU A 92 -6.79 -6.08 -1.96
N LEU A 93 -8.05 -5.86 -1.59
CA LEU A 93 -8.47 -5.94 -0.18
C LEU A 93 -8.23 -7.33 0.40
N ALA A 94 -8.54 -8.39 -0.35
CA ALA A 94 -8.28 -9.76 0.07
C ALA A 94 -6.78 -10.04 0.24
N HIS A 95 -5.94 -9.57 -0.70
CA HIS A 95 -4.51 -9.80 -0.68
C HIS A 95 -3.78 -9.03 0.44
N PHE A 96 -4.13 -7.75 0.63
CA PHE A 96 -3.45 -6.89 1.59
C PHE A 96 -4.10 -6.88 2.99
N GLY A 97 -5.25 -7.55 3.16
CA GLY A 97 -5.91 -7.68 4.46
C GLY A 97 -6.76 -6.47 4.85
N GLY A 98 -7.49 -5.90 3.89
CA GLY A 98 -8.39 -4.76 4.10
C GLY A 98 -7.81 -3.41 3.68
N ILE A 99 -8.58 -2.35 3.92
CA ILE A 99 -8.29 -1.01 3.40
C ILE A 99 -6.98 -0.43 3.95
N GLY A 100 -6.70 -0.66 5.24
CA GLY A 100 -5.45 -0.25 5.88
C GLY A 100 -4.23 -0.87 5.19
N GLY A 101 -4.28 -2.19 4.95
CA GLY A 101 -3.21 -2.90 4.24
C GLY A 101 -3.00 -2.44 2.80
N VAL A 102 -4.08 -2.13 2.07
CA VAL A 102 -3.97 -1.61 0.69
C VAL A 102 -3.26 -0.25 0.68
N PHE A 103 -3.62 0.66 1.61
CA PHE A 103 -3.00 1.98 1.65
C PHE A 103 -1.55 1.91 2.15
N THR A 104 -1.23 1.10 3.15
CA THR A 104 0.14 1.00 3.70
C THR A 104 1.10 0.19 2.85
N ALA A 105 0.63 -0.71 1.97
CA ALA A 105 1.47 -1.51 1.08
C ALA A 105 2.46 -0.63 0.30
N ASP A 106 3.73 -1.03 0.20
CA ASP A 106 4.72 -0.22 -0.53
C ASP A 106 4.39 -0.13 -2.05
N TRP A 107 5.06 0.80 -2.72
CA TRP A 107 4.82 1.06 -4.14
C TRP A 107 5.05 -0.19 -5.01
N ASP A 108 6.14 -0.91 -4.76
CA ASP A 108 6.55 -2.06 -5.56
C ASP A 108 5.62 -3.25 -5.36
N ALA A 109 5.11 -3.46 -4.14
CA ALA A 109 4.13 -4.48 -3.81
C ALA A 109 2.81 -4.23 -4.55
N LEU A 110 2.34 -2.98 -4.59
CA LEU A 110 1.16 -2.62 -5.37
C LEU A 110 1.41 -2.74 -6.88
N ALA A 111 2.57 -2.29 -7.37
CA ALA A 111 2.91 -2.33 -8.79
C ALA A 111 3.07 -3.77 -9.34
N ARG A 112 3.55 -4.70 -8.51
CA ARG A 112 3.63 -6.14 -8.85
C ARG A 112 2.28 -6.85 -8.87
N PHE A 113 1.22 -6.24 -8.31
CA PHE A 113 -0.09 -6.89 -8.24
C PHE A 113 -0.76 -6.92 -9.63
N PRO A 114 -1.27 -8.08 -10.10
CA PRO A 114 -1.85 -8.19 -11.44
C PRO A 114 -3.00 -7.19 -11.69
N GLY A 115 -2.85 -6.40 -12.75
CA GLY A 115 -3.83 -5.38 -13.13
C GLY A 115 -3.60 -4.00 -12.52
N MET A 116 -2.56 -3.83 -11.70
CA MET A 116 -2.07 -2.53 -11.25
C MET A 116 -1.03 -1.99 -12.23
N GLY A 117 -1.13 -0.72 -12.58
CA GLY A 117 -0.09 0.04 -13.26
C GLY A 117 0.20 1.34 -12.50
N ASP A 118 1.22 2.09 -12.94
CA ASP A 118 1.72 3.27 -12.23
C ASP A 118 0.63 4.27 -11.85
N THR A 119 -0.33 4.55 -12.75
CA THR A 119 -1.44 5.47 -12.48
C THR A 119 -2.36 4.96 -11.36
N SER A 120 -2.62 3.66 -11.31
CA SER A 120 -3.47 3.04 -10.29
C SER A 120 -2.78 3.01 -8.93
N VAL A 121 -1.48 2.69 -8.91
CA VAL A 121 -0.65 2.77 -7.70
C VAL A 121 -0.62 4.21 -7.20
N SER A 122 -0.38 5.17 -8.10
CA SER A 122 -0.38 6.61 -7.79
C SER A 122 -1.71 7.07 -7.18
N ALA A 123 -2.84 6.61 -7.71
CA ALA A 123 -4.16 6.98 -7.20
C ALA A 123 -4.40 6.51 -5.76
N LEU A 124 -3.92 5.32 -5.39
CA LEU A 124 -3.98 4.85 -4.01
C LEU A 124 -2.99 5.62 -3.12
N LYS A 125 -1.77 5.87 -3.62
CA LYS A 125 -0.73 6.56 -2.87
C LYS A 125 -1.02 8.02 -2.61
N ILE A 126 -1.64 8.73 -3.54
CA ILE A 126 -2.03 10.13 -3.31
C ILE A 126 -3.15 10.22 -2.25
N ALA A 127 -4.10 9.28 -2.25
CA ALA A 127 -5.14 9.22 -1.23
C ALA A 127 -4.57 8.92 0.16
N GLN A 128 -3.68 7.92 0.28
CA GLN A 128 -2.94 7.65 1.53
C GLN A 128 -2.20 8.91 2.00
N ALA A 129 -1.44 9.54 1.11
CA ALA A 129 -0.59 10.66 1.46
C ALA A 129 -1.39 11.91 1.86
N ALA A 130 -2.62 12.07 1.35
CA ALA A 130 -3.56 13.09 1.80
C ALA A 130 -4.10 12.79 3.20
N ALA A 131 -4.54 11.56 3.46
CA ALA A 131 -5.03 11.12 4.76
C ALA A 131 -3.97 11.29 5.86
N LEU A 132 -2.73 10.88 5.59
CA LEU A 132 -1.62 11.02 6.55
C LEU A 132 -1.29 12.49 6.84
N ARG A 133 -1.35 13.38 5.84
CA ARG A 133 -1.14 14.82 6.04
C ARG A 133 -2.25 15.45 6.88
N LEU A 134 -3.49 15.01 6.68
CA LEU A 134 -4.63 15.47 7.48
C LEU A 134 -4.46 15.07 8.96
N LEU A 135 -4.07 13.82 9.22
CA LEU A 135 -3.85 13.31 10.58
C LEU A 135 -2.62 13.94 11.26
N ARG A 136 -1.57 14.25 10.49
CA ARG A 136 -0.34 14.85 11.02
C ARG A 136 -0.48 16.34 11.36
N ALA A 137 -1.38 17.07 10.72
CA ALA A 137 -1.56 18.51 10.91
C ALA A 137 -1.77 18.94 12.39
N PRO A 138 -2.67 18.31 13.18
CA PRO A 138 -2.82 18.64 14.59
C PRO A 138 -1.58 18.30 15.43
N VAL A 139 -0.88 17.20 15.11
CA VAL A 139 0.34 16.76 15.82
C VAL A 139 1.48 17.76 15.67
N ALA A 140 1.56 18.45 14.53
CA ALA A 140 2.62 19.41 14.25
C ALA A 140 2.40 20.79 14.90
N THR A 141 1.15 21.12 15.28
CA THR A 141 0.78 22.49 15.69
C THR A 141 0.44 22.61 17.17
N GLN A 142 0.45 21.51 17.91
CA GLN A 142 0.13 21.47 19.34
C GLN A 142 1.18 20.68 20.13
N PRO A 143 1.28 20.90 21.45
CA PRO A 143 2.08 20.02 22.29
C PRO A 143 1.57 18.58 22.18
N ILE A 144 2.49 17.63 22.05
CA ILE A 144 2.18 16.20 21.88
C ILE A 144 1.36 15.68 23.05
N LEU A 145 1.69 16.09 24.28
CA LEU A 145 0.99 15.62 25.47
C LEU A 145 -0.48 16.07 25.50
N SER A 146 -0.81 17.24 24.93
CA SER A 146 -2.20 17.71 24.80
C SER A 146 -2.91 17.17 23.55
N SER A 147 -2.18 16.52 22.65
CA SER A 147 -2.69 15.98 21.37
C SER A 147 -2.38 14.49 21.21
N TRP A 148 -2.28 13.77 22.34
CA TRP A 148 -1.83 12.38 22.37
C TRP A 148 -2.65 11.46 21.46
N GLN A 149 -3.98 11.60 21.47
CA GLN A 149 -4.85 10.81 20.58
C GLN A 149 -4.56 11.09 19.10
N ALA A 150 -4.34 12.36 18.74
CA ALA A 150 -4.01 12.72 17.35
C ALA A 150 -2.66 12.12 16.92
N LEU A 151 -1.69 12.06 17.83
CA LEU A 151 -0.42 11.35 17.57
C LEU A 151 -0.68 9.85 17.32
N LEU A 152 -1.46 9.20 18.18
CA LEU A 152 -1.77 7.78 18.04
C LEU A 152 -2.53 7.48 16.75
N ASP A 153 -3.53 8.30 16.38
CA ASP A 153 -4.31 8.14 15.15
C ASP A 153 -3.40 8.26 13.92
N TYR A 154 -2.50 9.25 13.92
CA TYR A 154 -1.49 9.42 12.87
C TYR A 154 -0.56 8.21 12.78
N LEU A 155 0.03 7.76 13.89
CA LEU A 155 0.95 6.63 13.92
C LEU A 155 0.28 5.33 13.51
N ARG A 156 -0.96 5.08 13.94
CA ARG A 156 -1.72 3.90 13.53
C ARG A 156 -2.03 3.90 12.04
N ALA A 157 -2.46 5.03 11.49
CA ALA A 157 -2.75 5.16 10.06
C ALA A 157 -1.49 4.95 9.19
N ASP A 158 -0.32 5.38 9.66
CA ASP A 158 0.95 5.24 8.92
C ASP A 158 1.57 3.84 9.08
N MET A 159 1.51 3.26 10.28
CA MET A 159 2.40 2.16 10.66
C MET A 159 1.70 0.83 10.99
N ALA A 160 0.43 0.82 11.39
CA ALA A 160 -0.20 -0.38 11.95
C ALA A 160 -0.25 -1.57 10.98
N HIS A 161 -0.40 -1.30 9.69
CA HIS A 161 -0.49 -2.33 8.65
C HIS A 161 0.79 -2.51 7.83
N LEU A 162 1.92 -1.93 8.27
CA LEU A 162 3.21 -2.18 7.62
C LEU A 162 3.63 -3.65 7.83
N LYS A 163 4.17 -4.26 6.77
CA LYS A 163 4.63 -5.66 6.77
C LYS A 163 6.09 -5.81 7.19
N VAL A 164 6.80 -4.69 7.29
CA VAL A 164 8.15 -4.57 7.84
C VAL A 164 8.08 -3.78 9.13
N GLU A 165 9.01 -4.04 10.03
CA GLU A 165 9.18 -3.23 11.21
C GLU A 165 9.80 -1.90 10.80
N ARG A 166 9.15 -0.81 11.17
CA ARG A 166 9.59 0.56 10.97
C ARG A 166 9.85 1.20 12.31
N VAL A 167 11.03 1.76 12.48
CA VAL A 167 11.41 2.53 13.66
C VAL A 167 11.41 4.02 13.35
N ARG A 168 10.84 4.81 14.26
CA ARG A 168 10.82 6.27 14.20
C ARG A 168 11.21 6.88 15.55
N VAL A 169 11.75 8.09 15.49
CA VAL A 169 12.05 8.90 16.67
C VAL A 169 11.39 10.25 16.48
N LEU A 170 10.50 10.60 17.42
CA LEU A 170 9.85 11.90 17.47
C LEU A 170 10.65 12.80 18.40
N HIS A 171 11.26 13.84 17.84
CA HIS A 171 12.06 14.82 18.55
C HIS A 171 11.18 15.95 19.06
N LEU A 172 11.19 16.18 20.37
CA LEU A 172 10.39 17.21 21.02
C LEU A 172 11.26 18.33 21.59
N ASN A 173 10.71 19.55 21.59
CA ASN A 173 11.31 20.68 22.30
C ASN A 173 10.81 20.76 23.75
N ALA A 174 11.36 21.70 24.53
CA ALA A 174 11.04 21.84 25.95
C ALA A 174 9.56 22.18 26.26
N ARG A 175 8.76 22.53 25.23
CA ARG A 175 7.30 22.73 25.33
C ARG A 175 6.51 21.49 24.87
N ASN A 176 7.18 20.36 24.68
CA ASN A 176 6.64 19.11 24.14
C ASN A 176 6.05 19.25 22.72
N MET A 177 6.51 20.23 21.94
CA MET A 177 6.13 20.35 20.53
C MET A 177 7.00 19.44 19.68
N LEU A 178 6.40 18.82 18.66
CA LEU A 178 7.14 18.05 17.67
C LEU A 178 8.05 18.96 16.84
N ILE A 179 9.36 18.78 16.98
CA ILE A 179 10.38 19.40 16.12
C ILE A 179 10.45 18.62 14.81
N ARG A 180 10.62 17.30 14.95
CA ARG A 180 10.92 16.41 13.83
C ARG A 180 10.42 15.02 14.12
N ASP A 181 9.96 14.38 13.07
CA ASP A 181 9.56 12.99 13.06
C ASP A 181 10.48 12.26 12.08
N ASP A 182 11.48 11.59 12.64
CA ASP A 182 12.57 10.97 11.88
C ASP A 182 12.34 9.47 11.75
N HIS A 183 12.38 8.99 10.50
CA HIS A 183 12.44 7.58 10.17
C HIS A 183 13.88 7.08 10.32
N MET A 184 14.09 6.09 11.18
CA MET A 184 15.43 5.62 11.53
C MET A 184 15.82 4.36 10.75
N ALA A 185 14.90 3.41 10.61
CA ALA A 185 15.14 2.15 9.94
C ALA A 185 13.83 1.49 9.50
N ASP A 186 13.91 0.72 8.43
CA ASP A 186 12.96 -0.34 8.07
C ASP A 186 13.71 -1.68 8.11
N GLY A 187 13.13 -2.73 8.69
CA GLY A 187 13.80 -4.02 8.83
C GLY A 187 12.86 -5.19 9.09
N SER A 188 13.40 -6.41 8.99
CA SER A 188 12.78 -7.59 9.59
C SER A 188 13.06 -7.61 11.10
N VAL A 189 12.29 -8.43 11.81
CA VAL A 189 12.27 -8.65 13.28
C VAL A 189 13.66 -8.77 13.93
N ASP A 190 14.72 -9.06 13.16
CA ASP A 190 16.08 -9.27 13.68
C ASP A 190 17.03 -8.07 13.56
N GLN A 191 16.74 -7.00 12.80
CA GLN A 191 17.77 -6.01 12.44
C GLN A 191 17.37 -4.53 12.35
N ALA A 192 16.18 -4.12 12.79
CA ALA A 192 15.90 -2.70 13.01
C ALA A 192 16.63 -2.20 14.28
N ALA A 193 17.96 -2.23 14.28
CA ALA A 193 18.76 -1.84 15.42
C ALA A 193 18.72 -0.31 15.58
N ILE A 194 17.90 0.15 16.53
CA ILE A 194 17.94 1.53 16.98
C ILE A 194 19.28 1.75 17.70
N TYR A 195 20.23 2.34 17.00
CA TYR A 195 21.51 2.67 17.62
C TYR A 195 21.35 3.93 18.47
N ALA A 196 21.51 3.81 19.79
CA ALA A 196 21.44 4.94 20.71
C ALA A 196 22.33 6.11 20.27
N ARG A 197 23.55 5.82 19.74
CA ARG A 197 24.43 6.86 19.18
C ARG A 197 23.76 7.73 18.12
N GLU A 198 22.94 7.15 17.25
CA GLU A 198 22.29 7.89 16.15
C GLU A 198 21.10 8.69 16.68
N VAL A 199 20.32 8.10 17.59
CA VAL A 199 19.22 8.80 18.29
C VAL A 199 19.76 10.04 19.02
N ILE A 200 20.84 9.86 19.80
CA ILE A 200 21.46 10.94 20.56
C ILE A 200 22.09 11.99 19.65
N ARG A 201 22.83 11.58 18.60
CA ARG A 201 23.41 12.50 17.62
C ARG A 201 22.33 13.38 16.98
N ARG A 202 21.25 12.77 16.48
CA ARG A 202 20.11 13.48 15.90
C ARG A 202 19.44 14.41 16.91
N ALA A 203 19.27 13.96 18.15
CA ALA A 203 18.69 14.76 19.20
C ALA A 203 19.51 16.02 19.50
N ILE A 204 20.84 15.92 19.54
CA ILE A 204 21.75 17.06 19.68
C ILE A 204 21.63 18.00 18.47
N ASP A 205 21.72 17.47 17.24
CA ASP A 205 21.66 18.25 16.00
C ASP A 205 20.36 19.09 15.89
N LEU A 206 19.26 18.55 16.43
CA LEU A 206 17.93 19.18 16.41
C LEU A 206 17.61 20.05 17.64
N GLY A 207 18.50 20.12 18.63
CA GLY A 207 18.22 20.82 19.90
C GLY A 207 17.04 20.21 20.67
N THR A 208 16.95 18.88 20.64
CA THR A 208 15.86 18.10 21.25
C THR A 208 15.99 18.11 22.77
N SER A 209 14.90 18.39 23.49
CA SER A 209 14.86 18.19 24.95
C SER A 209 14.49 16.76 25.32
N SER A 210 13.69 16.11 24.48
CA SER A 210 13.18 14.78 24.75
C SER A 210 12.67 14.08 23.49
N VAL A 211 12.69 12.75 23.50
CA VAL A 211 12.27 11.91 22.37
C VAL A 211 11.10 11.01 22.73
N ILE A 212 10.29 10.64 21.73
CA ILE A 212 9.40 9.47 21.79
C ILE A 212 9.91 8.46 20.77
N LEU A 213 10.19 7.25 21.22
CA LEU A 213 10.53 6.13 20.35
C LEU A 213 9.23 5.50 19.84
N VAL A 214 9.19 5.12 18.57
CA VAL A 214 8.02 4.46 17.99
C VAL A 214 8.45 3.35 17.06
N HIS A 215 7.84 2.17 17.17
CA HIS A 215 7.92 1.16 16.13
C HIS A 215 6.61 0.40 15.95
N ASN A 216 6.46 -0.30 14.83
CA ASN A 216 5.36 -1.24 14.64
C ASN A 216 5.83 -2.68 14.74
N HIS A 217 4.93 -3.54 15.21
CA HIS A 217 5.12 -4.99 15.14
C HIS A 217 4.33 -5.54 13.94
N PRO A 218 4.98 -6.11 12.91
CA PRO A 218 4.29 -6.70 11.76
C PRO A 218 3.36 -7.88 12.14
N SER A 219 3.59 -8.50 13.30
CA SER A 219 2.71 -9.53 13.88
C SER A 219 1.32 -8.99 14.24
N GLY A 220 1.18 -7.68 14.42
CA GLY A 220 -0.06 -7.00 14.78
C GLY A 220 -0.27 -6.81 16.29
N SER A 221 0.45 -7.55 17.14
CA SER A 221 0.38 -7.39 18.59
C SER A 221 1.25 -6.21 19.05
N PRO A 222 0.75 -5.32 19.91
CA PRO A 222 1.54 -4.18 20.40
C PRO A 222 2.38 -4.51 21.65
N GLN A 223 2.55 -5.79 22.00
CA GLN A 223 3.25 -6.17 23.23
C GLN A 223 4.76 -5.95 23.13
N PRO A 224 5.41 -5.25 24.08
CA PRO A 224 6.84 -5.02 24.05
C PRO A 224 7.62 -6.33 24.21
N SER A 225 8.62 -6.50 23.36
CA SER A 225 9.64 -7.53 23.51
C SER A 225 10.68 -7.13 24.56
N ARG A 226 11.48 -8.10 25.00
CA ARG A 226 12.63 -7.82 25.87
C ARG A 226 13.66 -6.90 25.21
N GLN A 227 13.85 -7.06 23.90
CA GLN A 227 14.74 -6.21 23.11
C GLN A 227 14.28 -4.76 23.09
N ASP A 228 12.97 -4.52 22.99
CA ASP A 228 12.40 -3.17 23.05
C ASP A 228 12.74 -2.49 24.38
N ILE A 229 12.58 -3.22 25.50
CA ILE A 229 12.91 -2.75 26.85
C ILE A 229 14.41 -2.42 26.97
N ASP A 230 15.28 -3.33 26.54
CA ASP A 230 16.72 -3.18 26.67
C ASP A 230 17.24 -1.99 25.83
N ILE A 231 16.77 -1.84 24.59
CA ILE A 231 17.12 -0.70 23.72
C ILE A 231 16.64 0.61 24.33
N THR A 232 15.41 0.65 24.85
CA THR A 232 14.84 1.86 25.46
C THR A 232 15.67 2.32 26.64
N ARG A 233 16.01 1.39 27.54
CA ARG A 233 16.85 1.69 28.71
C ARG A 233 18.23 2.17 28.29
N HIS A 234 18.82 1.56 27.26
CA HIS A 234 20.11 2.00 26.75
C HIS A 234 20.06 3.44 26.21
N ILE A 235 18.98 3.82 25.51
CA ILE A 235 18.78 5.19 25.02
C ILE A 235 18.55 6.17 26.19
N ILE A 236 17.76 5.78 27.20
CA ILE A 236 17.54 6.58 28.41
C ILE A 236 18.87 6.91 29.11
N GLU A 237 19.68 5.89 29.37
CA GLU A 237 20.98 6.08 30.04
C GLU A 237 21.95 6.92 29.20
N ALA A 238 21.94 6.75 27.87
CA ALA A 238 22.78 7.55 26.97
C ALA A 238 22.34 9.03 26.89
N GLY A 239 21.03 9.31 26.94
CA GLY A 239 20.49 10.67 26.84
C GLY A 239 20.55 11.47 28.14
N LYS A 240 20.46 10.79 29.29
CA LYS A 240 20.46 11.41 30.63
C LYS A 240 21.59 12.42 30.89
N PRO A 241 22.89 12.11 30.65
CA PRO A 241 23.96 13.08 30.91
C PRO A 241 23.92 14.30 29.99
N LEU A 242 23.19 14.23 28.88
CA LEU A 242 23.04 15.30 27.89
C LEU A 242 21.76 16.12 28.10
N GLY A 243 20.95 15.77 29.11
CA GLY A 243 19.65 16.41 29.34
C GLY A 243 18.59 16.04 28.29
N ILE A 244 18.78 14.94 27.55
CA ILE A 244 17.83 14.44 26.55
C ILE A 244 17.02 13.31 27.19
N GLY A 245 15.74 13.58 27.48
CA GLY A 245 14.84 12.60 28.08
C GLY A 245 14.18 11.66 27.06
N VAL A 246 13.71 10.50 27.51
CA VAL A 246 12.76 9.67 26.74
C VAL A 246 11.38 9.83 27.36
N HIS A 247 10.44 10.40 26.61
CA HIS A 247 9.06 10.60 27.06
C HIS A 247 8.27 9.31 27.06
N ASP A 248 8.40 8.51 26.00
CA ASP A 248 7.72 7.25 25.86
C ASP A 248 8.41 6.37 24.80
N HIS A 249 8.04 5.10 24.78
CA HIS A 249 8.25 4.20 23.67
C HIS A 249 6.91 3.56 23.31
N ILE A 250 6.39 3.91 22.14
CA ILE A 250 5.09 3.48 21.64
C ILE A 250 5.26 2.33 20.64
N ILE A 251 4.55 1.24 20.87
CA ILE A 251 4.53 0.10 19.95
C ILE A 251 3.17 0.06 19.26
N ILE A 252 3.18 0.06 17.93
CA ILE A 252 1.97 0.10 17.10
C ILE A 252 1.72 -1.30 16.51
N GLY A 253 0.48 -1.76 16.64
CA GLY A 253 0.01 -2.99 16.01
C GLY A 253 -1.37 -2.80 15.38
N VAL A 254 -1.81 -3.78 14.60
CA VAL A 254 -3.18 -3.80 14.08
C VAL A 254 -4.19 -3.93 15.23
N GLU A 255 -3.85 -4.71 16.26
CA GLU A 255 -4.71 -4.95 17.43
C GLU A 255 -4.82 -3.73 18.34
N GLY A 256 -3.86 -2.80 18.28
CA GLY A 256 -3.80 -1.68 19.22
C GLY A 256 -2.47 -0.96 19.24
N PHE A 257 -2.19 -0.31 20.36
CA PHE A 257 -0.88 0.24 20.66
C PHE A 257 -0.54 -0.02 22.13
N SER A 258 0.74 0.06 22.48
CA SER A 258 1.18 0.07 23.88
C SER A 258 2.12 1.25 24.13
N SER A 259 2.10 1.73 25.36
CA SER A 259 3.06 2.72 25.88
C SER A 259 3.90 2.00 26.92
N MET A 260 5.19 1.85 26.66
CA MET A 260 6.09 1.20 27.60
C MET A 260 6.20 1.96 28.92
N ARG A 261 6.04 3.29 28.89
CA ARG A 261 5.99 4.11 30.10
C ARG A 261 4.72 3.87 30.90
N ALA A 262 3.55 3.80 30.26
CA ALA A 262 2.29 3.50 30.94
C ALA A 262 2.27 2.07 31.52
N LEU A 263 3.01 1.15 30.91
CA LEU A 263 3.22 -0.22 31.42
C LEU A 263 4.26 -0.29 32.56
N GLY A 264 4.94 0.81 32.91
CA GLY A 264 5.93 0.85 33.99
C GLY A 264 7.22 0.10 33.68
N LEU A 265 7.61 0.01 32.41
CA LEU A 265 8.80 -0.74 31.98
C LEU A 265 10.11 0.05 32.12
N PHE A 266 10.01 1.37 32.36
CA PHE A 266 11.08 2.29 32.73
C PHE A 266 10.53 3.54 33.43
#